data_AF-A0A8B1NRZ0-F1
#
_entry.id   AF-A0A8B1NRZ0-F1
#
_cell.length_a   1.000
_cell.length_b   1.000
_cell.length_c   1.000
_cell.angle_alpha   90.00
_cell.angle_beta   90.00
_cell.angle_gamma   90.00
#
_symmetry.space_group_name_H-M   'P 1'
#
loop_
_entity.id
_entity.type
_entity.pdbx_description
1 polymer ?
#
loop_
_entity_poly.entity_id
_entity_poly.type
_entity_poly.pdbx_seq_one_letter_code
_entity_poly.pdbx_strand_id
1 'polypeptide(L)' 'MQYVRPARGRTLRARAEVVQAGRRQAVCRCELTVIDEAAAERVCAVAQGTVLPLNGGPDGGGAGQDLSG' A
#
# COMPACT_ATOMS: atom_id res chain seq x y z
N MET A 1 1.77 2.54 -11.29
CA MET A 1 0.74 3.39 -10.67
C MET A 1 -0.01 4.15 -11.76
N GLN A 2 -1.27 4.51 -11.52
CA GLN A 2 -2.06 5.33 -12.43
C GLN A 2 -2.74 6.44 -11.65
N TYR A 3 -2.54 7.68 -12.10
CA TYR A 3 -3.26 8.84 -11.61
C TYR A 3 -4.45 9.10 -12.51
N VAL A 4 -5.63 9.13 -11.92
CA VAL A 4 -6.89 9.38 -12.64
C VAL A 4 -7.17 10.88 -12.66
N ARG A 5 -6.90 11.57 -11.54
CA ARG A 5 -7.08 13.03 -11.41
C ARG A 5 -6.37 13.59 -10.17
N PRO A 6 -6.22 14.92 -10.06
CA PRO A 6 -5.71 15.56 -8.85
C PRO A 6 -6.54 15.23 -7.61
N ALA A 7 -5.87 14.97 -6.49
CA ALA A 7 -6.49 14.80 -5.18
C ALA A 7 -6.79 16.18 -4.57
N ARG A 8 -7.91 16.79 -4.98
CA ARG A 8 -8.42 18.04 -4.40
C ARG A 8 -9.44 17.72 -3.31
N GLY A 9 -9.03 17.83 -2.06
CA GLY A 9 -9.84 17.60 -0.86
C GLY A 9 -8.95 17.61 0.38
N ARG A 10 -9.50 17.24 1.53
CA ARG A 10 -8.84 17.42 2.83
C ARG A 10 -8.13 16.15 3.31
N THR A 11 -8.66 14.98 2.97
CA THR A 11 -8.10 13.69 3.40
C THR A 11 -7.85 12.79 2.20
N LEU A 12 -6.69 12.14 2.18
CA LEU A 12 -6.38 11.06 1.25
C LEU A 12 -6.49 9.72 1.99
N ARG A 13 -7.42 8.87 1.57
CA ARG A 13 -7.59 7.52 2.12
C ARG A 13 -7.08 6.48 1.14
N ALA A 14 -6.15 5.65 1.60
CA ALA A 14 -5.69 4.48 0.86
C ALA A 14 -6.43 3.23 1.37
N ARG A 15 -7.11 2.51 0.49
CA ARG A 15 -7.63 1.18 0.77
C ARG A 15 -6.84 0.17 -0.04
N ALA A 16 -6.21 -0.78 0.63
CA ALA A 16 -5.45 -1.84 -0.01
C ALA A 16 -6.07 -3.20 0.26
N GLU A 17 -5.98 -4.09 -0.72
CA GLU A 17 -6.34 -5.50 -0.63
C GLU A 17 -5.21 -6.36 -1.19
N VAL A 18 -5.01 -7.53 -0.60
CA VAL A 18 -4.07 -8.52 -1.14
C VAL A 18 -4.77 -9.23 -2.30
N VAL A 19 -4.18 -9.13 -3.49
CA VAL A 19 -4.70 -9.81 -4.70
C VAL A 19 -3.99 -11.15 -4.93
N GLN A 20 -2.76 -11.30 -4.45
CA GLN A 20 -2.05 -12.57 -4.44
C GLN A 20 -1.10 -12.65 -3.24
N ALA A 21 -1.17 -13.74 -2.48
CA ALA A 21 -0.24 -14.03 -1.38
C ALA A 21 0.73 -15.14 -1.77
N GLY A 22 2.00 -14.97 -1.44
CA GLY A 22 3.05 -15.97 -1.63
C GLY A 22 3.98 -16.05 -0.43
N ARG A 23 4.86 -17.05 -0.40
CA ARG A 23 5.76 -17.31 0.74
C ARG A 23 6.71 -16.16 1.06
N ARG A 24 7.23 -15.48 0.04
CA ARG A 24 8.25 -14.42 0.18
C ARG A 24 7.75 -13.02 -0.15
N GLN A 25 6.53 -12.91 -0.67
CA GLN A 25 5.98 -11.64 -1.12
C GLN A 25 4.45 -11.73 -1.27
N ALA A 26 3.78 -10.60 -1.21
CA ALA A 26 2.38 -10.47 -1.58
C ALA A 26 2.20 -9.33 -2.58
N VAL A 27 1.32 -9.53 -3.57
CA VAL A 27 0.88 -8.47 -4.48
C VAL A 27 -0.38 -7.86 -3.90
N CYS A 28 -0.36 -6.54 -3.72
CA CYS A 28 -1.48 -5.77 -3.20
C CYS A 28 -1.95 -4.77 -4.24
N ARG A 29 -3.27 -4.62 -4.36
CA ARG A 29 -3.89 -3.53 -5.10
C ARG A 29 -4.37 -2.48 -4.10
N CYS A 30 -4.14 -1.21 -4.41
CA CYS A 30 -4.63 -0.10 -3.61
C CYS A 30 -5.36 0.94 -4.45
N GLU A 31 -6.45 1.44 -3.87
CA GLU A 31 -7.21 2.56 -4.39
C GLU A 31 -7.03 3.75 -3.45
N LEU A 32 -6.77 4.91 -4.05
CA LEU A 32 -6.64 6.18 -3.35
C LEU A 32 -7.89 7.01 -3.60
N THR A 33 -8.57 7.36 -2.52
CA THR A 33 -9.78 8.18 -2.53
C THR A 33 -9.51 9.48 -1.80
N VAL A 34 -9.79 10.61 -2.45
CA VAL A 34 -9.82 11.91 -1.77
C VAL A 34 -11.20 12.13 -1.16
N ILE A 35 -11.24 12.66 0.05
CA ILE A 35 -12.44 13.03 0.79
C ILE A 35 -12.43 14.55 0.96
N ASP A 36 -13.48 15.21 0.49
CA ASP A 36 -13.65 16.67 0.64
C ASP A 36 -14.36 17.05 1.95
N GLU A 37 -14.58 18.36 2.16
CA GLU A 37 -15.20 18.87 3.39
C GLU A 37 -16.68 18.47 3.54
N ALA A 38 -17.35 18.12 2.44
CA ALA A 38 -18.71 17.58 2.46
C ALA A 38 -18.73 16.06 2.65
N ALA A 39 -17.60 15.45 3.05
CA ALA A 39 -17.37 14.02 3.15
C ALA A 39 -17.57 13.25 1.84
N ALA A 40 -17.55 13.93 0.69
CA ALA A 40 -17.73 13.27 -0.60
C ALA A 40 -16.43 12.57 -1.03
N GLU A 41 -16.58 11.30 -1.39
CA GLU A 41 -15.47 10.41 -1.71
C GLU A 41 -15.25 10.28 -3.21
N ARG A 42 -13.97 10.29 -3.59
CA ARG A 42 -13.57 10.40 -4.98
C ARG A 42 -12.23 9.71 -5.25
N VAL A 43 -12.22 8.61 -6.02
CA VAL A 43 -10.99 7.92 -6.46
C VAL A 43 -10.08 8.81 -7.32
N CYS A 44 -8.85 9.05 -6.89
CA CYS A 44 -7.87 9.87 -7.60
C CYS A 44 -6.70 9.07 -8.17
N ALA A 45 -6.40 7.90 -7.62
CA ALA A 45 -5.33 7.04 -8.12
C ALA A 45 -5.58 5.57 -7.79
N VAL A 46 -4.98 4.71 -8.61
CA VAL A 46 -4.91 3.27 -8.37
C VAL A 46 -3.48 2.81 -8.54
N ALA A 47 -3.05 1.84 -7.73
CA ALA A 47 -1.75 1.23 -7.88
C ALA A 47 -1.78 -0.24 -7.49
N GLN A 48 -0.80 -0.97 -8.02
CA GLN A 48 -0.48 -2.32 -7.61
C GLN A 48 0.99 -2.33 -7.19
N GLY A 49 1.26 -2.98 -6.08
CA GLY A 49 2.60 -3.08 -5.51
C GLY A 49 2.87 -4.48 -4.97
N THR A 50 4.14 -4.75 -4.71
CA THR A 50 4.57 -5.99 -4.05
C THR A 50 5.15 -5.63 -2.69
N VAL A 51 4.73 -6.34 -1.65
CA VAL A 51 5.24 -6.19 -0.28
C VAL A 51 5.99 -7.46 0.12
N LEU A 52 7.06 -7.31 0.89
CA LEU A 52 7.84 -8.42 1.45
C LEU A 52 7.60 -8.49 2.96
N PRO A 53 7.46 -9.70 3.54
CA PRO A 53 7.41 -9.84 4.99
C PRO A 53 8.78 -9.50 5.60
N LEU A 54 8.76 -8.76 6.71
CA LEU A 54 9.95 -8.56 7.52
C LEU A 54 10.08 -9.75 8.48
N ASN A 55 11.24 -10.40 8.49
CA ASN A 55 11.53 -11.55 9.37
C ASN A 55 11.92 -11.10 10.80
N GLY A 56 11.27 -10.07 11.34
CA GLY A 56 11.57 -9.52 12.66
C GLY A 56 10.31 -9.35 13.50
N GLY A 57 10.42 -9.62 14.81
CA GLY A 57 9.37 -9.30 15.78
C GLY A 57 9.08 -7.79 15.88
N PRO A 58 8.00 -7.38 16.55
CA PRO A 58 7.53 -5.99 16.60
C PRO A 58 8.54 -4.98 17.14
N ASP A 59 9.61 -5.44 17.79
CA ASP A 59 10.66 -4.62 18.42
C ASP A 59 11.89 -4.36 17.52
N GLY A 60 11.83 -4.64 16.21
CA GLY A 60 12.85 -4.16 15.26
C GLY A 60 14.24 -4.82 15.37
N GLY A 61 14.32 -6.07 15.84
CA GLY A 61 15.54 -6.87 15.80
C GLY A 61 15.85 -7.41 14.39
N GLY A 62 16.21 -6.54 13.45
CA GLY A 62 16.75 -6.93 12.15
C GLY A 62 18.17 -7.48 12.28
N ALA A 63 18.32 -8.69 12.82
CA ALA A 63 19.59 -9.42 12.73
C ALA A 63 19.83 -9.79 11.26
N GLY A 64 21.04 -9.47 10.78
CA GLY A 64 21.42 -9.43 9.38
C GLY A 64 21.02 -10.67 8.57
N GLN A 65 20.43 -10.42 7.40
CA GLN A 65 20.33 -11.42 6.35
C GLN A 65 21.60 -11.32 5.51
N ASP A 66 22.58 -12.14 5.85
CA ASP A 66 23.70 -12.50 4.99
C ASP A 66 23.14 -13.04 3.66
N LEU A 67 23.43 -12.34 2.57
CA LEU A 67 23.12 -12.79 1.22
C LEU A 67 24.17 -13.81 0.78
N SER A 68 23.98 -15.07 1.18
CA SER A 68 24.64 -16.21 0.54
C SER A 68 23.62 -17.32 0.25
N GLY A 69 23.40 -17.58 -1.04
CA GLY A 69 22.53 -18.64 -1.55
C GLY A 69 22.14 -18.40 -2.99
#